data_AF-A0A956I0P7-F1
#
_entry.id   AF-A0A956I0P7-F1
#
_cell.length_a   1.000
_cell.length_b   1.000
_cell.length_c   1.000
_cell.angle_alpha   90.00
_cell.angle_beta   90.00
_cell.angle_gamma   90.00
#
_symmetry.space_group_name_H-M   'P 1'
#
loop_
_entity.id
_entity.type
_entity.pdbx_description
1 polymer ?
#
loop_
_entity_poly.entity_id
_entity_poly.type
_entity_poly.pdbx_seq_one_letter_code
_entity_poly.pdbx_strand_id
1 'polypeptide(L)'
;VHCVPALAEVLAPVLAEAGVSTTRIPEQREVRVEDPDKARFYRGVADDGARARAIYARHGIGSTAAFVGLDLMGAASSEEGLRRAVADCVEHESVELMCHPGYVGVGWDDFNRSPEREHELSVLLARPFASLVAQGVLRLVSFDRLP
;
A
#
# COMPACT_ATOMS: atom_id res chain seq x y z
N VAL A 1 8.03 -4.30 -6.61
CA VAL A 1 9.11 -4.40 -7.64
C VAL A 1 8.91 -3.42 -8.79
N HIS A 2 7.70 -3.24 -9.30
CA HIS A 2 7.41 -2.33 -10.43
C HIS A 2 7.72 -0.85 -10.17
N CYS A 3 7.98 -0.46 -8.92
CA CYS A 3 8.44 0.89 -8.56
C CYS A 3 9.96 1.04 -8.49
N VAL A 4 10.75 -0.02 -8.74
CA VAL A 4 12.19 0.15 -8.95
C VAL A 4 12.38 1.04 -10.19
N PRO A 5 13.10 2.17 -10.13
CA PRO A 5 13.08 3.17 -11.20
C PRO A 5 13.43 2.62 -12.59
N ALA A 6 14.47 1.80 -12.69
CA ALA A 6 14.86 1.18 -13.96
C ALA A 6 13.77 0.26 -14.55
N LEU A 7 12.98 -0.40 -13.68
CA LEU A 7 11.87 -1.22 -14.12
C LEU A 7 10.65 -0.38 -14.47
N ALA A 8 10.39 0.70 -13.72
CA ALA A 8 9.31 1.64 -14.01
C ALA A 8 9.47 2.26 -15.42
N GLU A 9 10.69 2.63 -15.84
CA GLU A 9 10.96 3.14 -17.20
C GLU A 9 10.57 2.13 -18.29
N VAL A 10 10.71 0.83 -18.01
CA VAL A 10 10.32 -0.24 -18.95
C VAL A 10 8.81 -0.51 -18.90
N LEU A 11 8.21 -0.50 -17.71
CA LEU A 11 6.81 -0.86 -17.53
C LEU A 11 5.84 0.27 -17.90
N ALA A 12 6.20 1.54 -17.65
CA ALA A 12 5.31 2.67 -17.89
C ALA A 12 4.75 2.74 -19.33
N PRO A 13 5.56 2.62 -20.40
CA PRO A 13 5.01 2.59 -21.77
C PRO A 13 4.12 1.37 -22.02
N VAL A 14 4.50 0.18 -21.51
CA VAL A 14 3.71 -1.06 -21.68
C VAL A 14 2.34 -0.95 -21.01
N LEU A 15 2.30 -0.40 -19.80
CA LEU A 15 1.06 -0.18 -19.07
C LEU A 15 0.18 0.85 -19.79
N ALA A 16 0.76 1.93 -20.30
CA ALA A 16 0.02 2.95 -21.05
C ALA A 16 -0.57 2.38 -22.36
N GLU A 17 0.21 1.60 -23.11
CA GLU A 17 -0.27 0.90 -24.32
C GLU A 17 -1.39 -0.10 -24.02
N ALA A 18 -1.36 -0.73 -22.84
CA ALA A 18 -2.41 -1.63 -22.37
C ALA A 18 -3.66 -0.89 -21.81
N GLY A 19 -3.67 0.45 -21.81
CA GLY A 19 -4.78 1.26 -21.31
C GLY A 19 -4.87 1.33 -19.78
N VAL A 20 -3.79 0.99 -19.06
CA VAL A 20 -3.72 1.15 -17.60
C VAL A 20 -3.52 2.62 -17.27
N SER A 21 -4.46 3.21 -16.54
CA SER A 21 -4.42 4.62 -16.13
C SER A 21 -3.92 4.83 -14.70
N THR A 22 -3.84 3.77 -13.89
CA THR A 22 -3.42 3.86 -12.48
C THR A 22 -2.55 2.67 -12.08
N THR A 23 -1.60 2.90 -11.18
CA THR A 23 -0.75 1.86 -10.58
C THR A 23 -0.47 2.18 -9.12
N ARG A 24 -0.17 1.16 -8.31
CA ARG A 24 0.26 1.35 -6.91
C ARG A 24 1.63 2.04 -6.87
N ILE A 25 1.81 3.00 -5.99
CA ILE A 25 3.11 3.59 -5.67
C ILE A 25 3.30 3.58 -4.14
N PRO A 26 4.23 2.77 -3.61
CA PRO A 26 4.42 2.61 -2.16
C PRO A 26 5.24 3.74 -1.54
N GLU A 27 4.85 5.00 -1.80
CA GLU A 27 5.50 6.21 -1.29
C GLU A 27 4.98 6.54 0.13
N GLN A 28 5.35 5.72 1.11
CA GLN A 28 5.00 5.98 2.51
C GLN A 28 5.93 7.04 3.11
N ARG A 29 5.36 8.17 3.57
CA ARG A 29 6.11 9.29 4.15
C ARG A 29 6.74 8.95 5.50
N GLU A 30 5.95 8.32 6.38
CA GLU A 30 6.36 8.05 7.76
C GLU A 30 6.53 6.55 7.98
N VAL A 31 7.75 6.11 8.32
CA VAL A 31 8.07 4.72 8.67
C VAL A 31 8.42 4.66 10.16
N ARG A 32 7.62 3.91 10.93
CA ARG A 32 7.61 3.83 12.40
C ARG A 32 8.16 2.52 12.97
N VAL A 33 8.64 1.60 12.12
CA VAL A 33 9.27 0.36 12.60
C VAL A 33 10.55 0.65 13.40
N GLU A 34 10.68 0.02 14.56
CA GLU A 34 11.83 0.21 15.47
C GLU A 34 13.12 -0.45 14.94
N ASP A 35 12.97 -1.58 14.26
CA ASP A 35 14.09 -2.30 13.66
C ASP A 35 14.75 -1.43 12.56
N PRO A 36 16.03 -1.06 12.72
CA PRO A 36 16.70 -0.13 11.82
C PRO A 36 16.95 -0.70 10.43
N ASP A 37 17.10 -2.02 10.29
CA ASP A 37 17.29 -2.66 9.00
C ASP A 37 15.97 -2.70 8.22
N LYS A 38 14.86 -3.02 8.90
CA LYS A 38 13.51 -2.90 8.31
C LYS A 38 13.19 -1.45 7.96
N ALA A 39 13.51 -0.50 8.84
CA ALA A 39 13.29 0.92 8.59
C ALA A 39 14.04 1.39 7.34
N ARG A 40 15.31 0.99 7.20
CA ARG A 40 16.13 1.27 6.00
C ARG A 40 15.50 0.67 4.75
N PHE A 41 15.06 -0.58 4.82
CA PHE A 41 14.41 -1.26 3.69
C PHE A 41 13.13 -0.54 3.25
N TYR A 42 12.20 -0.25 4.18
CA TYR A 42 10.94 0.41 3.84
C TYR A 42 11.13 1.84 3.32
N ARG A 43 12.09 2.60 3.87
CA ARG A 43 12.45 3.91 3.31
C ARG A 43 13.00 3.79 1.89
N GLY A 44 13.84 2.80 1.62
CA GLY A 44 14.31 2.52 0.26
C GLY A 44 13.17 2.21 -0.72
N VAL A 45 12.17 1.43 -0.28
CA VAL A 45 10.95 1.17 -1.07
C VAL A 45 10.16 2.46 -1.32
N ALA A 46 10.02 3.32 -0.31
CA ALA A 46 9.34 4.61 -0.45
C ALA A 46 10.09 5.58 -1.39
N ASP A 47 11.41 5.65 -1.30
CA ASP A 47 12.26 6.45 -2.19
C ASP A 47 12.18 5.98 -3.65
N ASP A 48 12.17 4.66 -3.87
CA ASP A 48 11.91 4.07 -5.18
C ASP A 48 10.51 4.44 -5.69
N GLY A 49 9.49 4.35 -4.84
CA GLY A 49 8.12 4.79 -5.12
C GLY A 49 8.05 6.24 -5.58
N ALA A 50 8.65 7.16 -4.82
CA ALA A 50 8.67 8.59 -5.14
C ALA A 50 9.30 8.87 -6.52
N ARG A 51 10.40 8.18 -6.85
CA ARG A 51 11.05 8.30 -8.16
C ARG A 51 10.18 7.70 -9.28
N ALA A 52 9.58 6.54 -9.04
CA ALA A 52 8.70 5.89 -10.00
C ALA A 52 7.43 6.71 -10.30
N ARG A 53 6.92 7.51 -9.35
CA ARG A 53 5.78 8.41 -9.57
C ARG A 53 6.01 9.36 -10.73
N ALA A 54 7.18 10.00 -10.78
CA ALA A 54 7.50 10.91 -11.87
C ALA A 54 7.60 10.19 -13.23
N ILE A 55 8.04 8.93 -13.23
CA ILE A 55 8.14 8.10 -14.43
C ILE A 55 6.74 7.75 -14.94
N TYR A 56 5.89 7.14 -14.08
CA TYR A 56 4.53 6.77 -14.44
C TYR A 56 3.67 7.97 -14.87
N ALA A 57 3.81 9.11 -14.20
CA ALA A 57 3.09 10.33 -14.54
C ALA A 57 3.38 10.84 -15.97
N ARG A 58 4.61 10.69 -16.49
CA ARG A 58 4.95 11.07 -17.88
C ARG A 58 4.20 10.24 -18.92
N HIS A 59 3.72 9.06 -18.53
CA HIS A 59 2.94 8.15 -19.37
C HIS A 59 1.44 8.22 -19.07
N GLY A 60 0.98 9.23 -18.32
CA GLY A 60 -0.43 9.40 -17.97
C GLY A 60 -0.95 8.39 -16.94
N ILE A 61 -0.06 7.73 -16.20
CA ILE A 61 -0.41 6.72 -15.19
C ILE A 61 -0.37 7.38 -13.81
N GLY A 62 -1.52 7.44 -13.15
CA GLY A 62 -1.71 7.97 -11.81
C GLY A 62 -1.51 6.94 -10.69
N SER A 63 -1.66 7.38 -9.45
CA SER A 63 -1.67 6.58 -8.22
C SER A 63 -2.40 7.36 -7.13
N THR A 64 -2.70 6.73 -6.00
CA THR A 64 -3.20 7.43 -4.81
C THR A 64 -2.27 8.56 -4.34
N ALA A 65 -2.86 9.55 -3.66
CA ALA A 65 -2.16 10.71 -3.11
C ALA A 65 -1.32 10.38 -1.88
N ALA A 66 -1.73 9.37 -1.11
CA ALA A 66 -0.98 8.82 0.02
C ALA A 66 -0.97 7.29 -0.01
N PHE A 67 0.04 6.73 0.65
CA PHE A 67 0.24 5.30 0.80
C PHE A 67 0.68 4.98 2.24
N VAL A 68 0.08 3.96 2.83
CA VAL A 68 0.42 3.43 4.16
C VAL A 68 0.42 1.91 4.14
N GLY A 69 1.15 1.30 5.08
CA GLY A 69 1.14 -0.13 5.33
C GLY A 69 2.50 -0.83 5.21
N LEU A 70 3.56 -0.17 4.74
CA LEU A 70 4.89 -0.82 4.60
C LEU A 70 5.39 -1.44 5.90
N ASP A 71 5.09 -0.82 7.04
CA ASP A 71 5.53 -1.22 8.37
C ASP A 71 4.38 -1.74 9.26
N LEU A 72 3.20 -2.00 8.67
CA LEU A 72 2.00 -2.48 9.38
C LEU A 72 1.57 -3.88 8.92
N MET A 73 2.38 -4.54 8.11
CA MET A 73 2.11 -5.88 7.60
C MET A 73 2.51 -6.96 8.60
N GLY A 74 1.97 -8.13 8.39
CA GLY A 74 2.24 -9.32 9.14
C GLY A 74 1.96 -9.14 10.62
N ALA A 75 2.87 -9.58 11.48
CA ALA A 75 2.73 -9.48 12.93
C ALA A 75 2.64 -8.03 13.46
N ALA A 76 3.06 -7.02 12.68
CA ALA A 76 2.94 -5.62 13.07
C ALA A 76 1.52 -5.05 12.90
N SER A 77 0.63 -5.78 12.22
CA SER A 77 -0.74 -5.35 11.98
C SER A 77 -1.54 -5.29 13.29
N SER A 78 -2.25 -4.19 13.51
CA SER A 78 -3.16 -4.02 14.64
C SER A 78 -4.29 -3.07 14.25
N GLU A 79 -5.47 -3.25 14.84
CA GLU A 79 -6.64 -2.40 14.55
C GLU A 79 -6.33 -0.91 14.75
N GLU A 80 -5.70 -0.58 15.89
CA GLU A 80 -5.33 0.79 16.21
C GLU A 80 -4.24 1.34 15.29
N GLY A 81 -3.21 0.54 15.01
CA GLY A 81 -2.11 0.95 14.13
C GLY A 81 -2.60 1.26 12.72
N LEU A 82 -3.42 0.39 12.15
CA LEU A 82 -4.04 0.58 10.85
C LEU A 82 -4.96 1.81 10.84
N ARG A 83 -5.85 1.92 11.84
CA ARG A 83 -6.77 3.05 11.97
C ARG A 83 -6.03 4.38 12.06
N ARG A 84 -4.98 4.45 12.89
CA ARG A 84 -4.17 5.65 13.08
C ARG A 84 -3.41 6.02 11.80
N ALA A 85 -2.79 5.06 11.13
CA ALA A 85 -2.03 5.33 9.90
C ALA A 85 -2.93 5.91 8.79
N VAL A 86 -4.15 5.39 8.62
CA VAL A 86 -5.11 5.94 7.67
C VAL A 86 -5.66 7.29 8.15
N ALA A 87 -5.95 7.43 9.45
CA ALA A 87 -6.43 8.69 10.04
C ALA A 87 -5.42 9.84 9.85
N ASP A 88 -4.13 9.55 9.96
CA ASP A 88 -3.03 10.50 9.74
C ASP A 88 -2.94 10.96 8.26
N CYS A 89 -3.72 10.39 7.34
CA CYS A 89 -3.71 10.70 5.90
C CYS A 89 -5.07 11.18 5.36
N VAL A 90 -6.09 11.42 6.20
CA VAL A 90 -7.46 11.77 5.74
C VAL A 90 -7.57 13.10 5.01
N GLU A 91 -6.56 13.95 5.13
CA GLU A 91 -6.45 15.23 4.41
C GLU A 91 -6.03 15.04 2.94
N HIS A 92 -5.50 13.86 2.58
CA HIS A 92 -5.21 13.50 1.21
C HIS A 92 -6.48 13.06 0.50
N GLU A 93 -6.58 13.40 -0.79
CA GLU A 93 -7.71 13.03 -1.65
C GLU A 93 -7.94 11.52 -1.76
N SER A 94 -6.86 10.74 -1.70
CA SER A 94 -6.91 9.28 -1.72
C SER A 94 -5.76 8.69 -0.91
N VAL A 95 -6.06 7.62 -0.18
CA VAL A 95 -5.08 6.86 0.62
C VAL A 95 -5.18 5.39 0.23
N GLU A 96 -4.04 4.79 -0.12
CA GLU A 96 -3.92 3.35 -0.26
C GLU A 96 -3.37 2.72 1.03
N LEU A 97 -4.05 1.69 1.53
CA LEU A 97 -3.53 0.82 2.59
C LEU A 97 -3.09 -0.51 2.00
N MET A 98 -1.80 -0.83 2.10
CA MET A 98 -1.27 -2.15 1.78
C MET A 98 -1.50 -3.11 2.94
N CYS A 99 -2.00 -4.29 2.61
CA CYS A 99 -2.18 -5.43 3.52
C CYS A 99 -2.11 -6.73 2.71
N HIS A 100 -1.95 -7.85 3.41
CA HIS A 100 -1.80 -9.19 2.87
C HIS A 100 -2.71 -10.24 3.54
N PRO A 101 -4.02 -9.94 3.74
CA PRO A 101 -4.91 -10.86 4.42
C PRO A 101 -5.07 -12.17 3.64
N GLY A 102 -5.19 -13.28 4.37
CA GLY A 102 -5.67 -14.54 3.83
C GLY A 102 -5.29 -15.75 4.67
N TYR A 103 -5.90 -16.88 4.34
CA TYR A 103 -5.61 -18.15 5.00
C TYR A 103 -4.20 -18.64 4.70
N VAL A 104 -3.61 -19.35 5.67
CA VAL A 104 -2.35 -20.06 5.47
C VAL A 104 -2.54 -21.07 4.35
N GLY A 105 -1.79 -20.89 3.28
CA GLY A 105 -1.88 -21.78 2.13
C GLY A 105 -0.96 -22.99 2.27
N VAL A 106 -1.23 -23.99 1.43
CA VAL A 106 -0.40 -25.18 1.27
C VAL A 106 0.49 -25.02 0.03
N GLY A 107 1.74 -24.61 0.22
CA GLY A 107 2.77 -24.55 -0.84
C GLY A 107 3.09 -23.15 -1.39
N TRP A 108 3.75 -23.11 -2.56
CA TRP A 108 4.32 -21.92 -3.24
C TRP A 108 5.59 -21.33 -2.62
N ASP A 109 5.49 -20.60 -1.51
CA ASP A 109 6.63 -19.91 -0.90
C ASP A 109 6.40 -19.66 0.61
N ASP A 110 7.41 -19.11 1.27
CA ASP A 110 7.35 -18.79 2.71
C ASP A 110 6.30 -17.73 3.03
N PHE A 111 6.01 -16.83 2.07
CA PHE A 111 4.99 -15.80 2.24
C PHE A 111 3.58 -16.40 2.27
N ASN A 112 3.26 -17.30 1.35
CA ASN A 112 1.97 -17.99 1.27
C ASN A 112 1.69 -18.84 2.53
N ARG A 113 2.75 -19.42 3.10
CA ARG A 113 2.73 -20.26 4.30
C ARG A 113 2.79 -19.46 5.61
N SER A 114 2.91 -18.13 5.53
CA SER A 114 3.04 -17.29 6.73
C SER A 114 1.72 -17.23 7.52
N PRO A 115 1.72 -17.56 8.82
CA PRO A 115 0.55 -17.39 9.69
C PRO A 115 0.18 -15.91 9.89
N GLU A 116 1.09 -14.99 9.59
CA GLU A 116 0.85 -13.56 9.73
C GLU A 116 -0.23 -13.05 8.75
N ARG A 117 -0.50 -13.77 7.66
CA ARG A 117 -1.59 -13.45 6.73
C ARG A 117 -2.98 -13.67 7.36
N GLU A 118 -3.12 -14.69 8.20
CA GLU A 118 -4.36 -14.93 8.96
C GLU A 118 -4.52 -13.91 10.08
N HIS A 119 -3.41 -13.49 10.69
CA HIS A 119 -3.40 -12.38 11.65
C HIS A 119 -3.92 -11.09 10.99
N GLU A 120 -3.36 -10.68 9.85
CA GLU A 120 -3.85 -9.52 9.10
C GLU A 120 -5.34 -9.64 8.71
N LEU A 121 -5.78 -10.84 8.30
CA LEU A 121 -7.19 -11.10 8.01
C LEU A 121 -8.06 -10.88 9.25
N SER A 122 -7.64 -11.39 10.42
CA SER A 122 -8.38 -11.23 11.66
C SER A 122 -8.52 -9.76 12.08
N VAL A 123 -7.43 -8.98 11.95
CA VAL A 123 -7.41 -7.53 12.22
C VAL A 123 -8.38 -6.79 11.30
N LEU A 124 -8.40 -7.09 10.00
CA LEU A 124 -9.32 -6.44 9.06
C LEU A 124 -10.78 -6.85 9.29
N LEU A 125 -11.03 -8.10 9.71
CA LEU A 125 -12.37 -8.58 10.05
C LEU A 125 -12.94 -7.95 11.33
N ALA A 126 -12.10 -7.43 12.22
CA ALA A 126 -12.53 -6.58 13.34
C ALA A 126 -13.05 -5.19 12.90
N ARG A 127 -12.91 -4.86 11.61
CA ARG A 127 -13.41 -3.63 10.96
C ARG A 127 -12.88 -2.33 11.59
N PRO A 128 -11.54 -2.13 11.63
CA PRO A 128 -10.91 -0.96 12.26
C PRO A 128 -11.33 0.40 11.67
N PHE A 129 -11.87 0.40 10.45
CA PHE A 129 -12.30 1.62 9.74
C PHE A 129 -13.81 1.85 9.74
N ALA A 130 -14.62 0.97 10.36
CA ALA A 130 -16.08 1.04 10.27
C ALA A 130 -16.66 2.38 10.74
N SER A 131 -16.12 2.94 11.83
CA SER A 131 -16.57 4.24 12.37
C SER A 131 -16.25 5.39 11.41
N LEU A 132 -15.04 5.42 10.84
CA LEU A 132 -14.60 6.44 9.88
C LEU A 132 -15.44 6.40 8.60
N VAL A 133 -15.81 5.21 8.13
CA VAL A 133 -16.70 5.05 6.98
C VAL A 133 -18.12 5.48 7.32
N ALA A 134 -18.66 5.05 8.47
CA ALA A 134 -20.02 5.41 8.89
C ALA A 134 -20.21 6.92 9.12
N GLN A 135 -19.15 7.61 9.55
CA GLN A 135 -19.13 9.06 9.76
C GLN A 135 -18.89 9.85 8.46
N GLY A 136 -18.66 9.17 7.33
CA GLY A 136 -18.35 9.82 6.05
C GLY A 136 -16.95 10.43 5.96
N VAL A 137 -16.06 10.12 6.91
CA VAL A 137 -14.66 10.55 6.89
C VAL A 137 -13.89 9.79 5.80
N LEU A 138 -14.22 8.52 5.61
CA LEU A 138 -13.63 7.66 4.58
C LEU A 138 -14.69 7.09 3.65
N ARG A 139 -14.31 6.92 2.38
CA ARG A 139 -15.08 6.14 1.41
C ARG A 139 -14.16 5.09 0.81
N LEU A 140 -14.59 3.82 0.88
CA LEU A 140 -13.89 2.75 0.19
C LEU A 140 -14.16 2.86 -1.32
N VAL A 141 -13.07 2.88 -2.09
CA VAL A 141 -13.09 2.97 -3.56
C VAL A 141 -12.08 1.98 -4.14
N SER A 142 -12.27 1.65 -5.41
CA SER A 142 -11.34 0.86 -6.22
C SER A 142 -10.49 1.79 -7.10
N PHE A 143 -9.37 1.27 -7.62
CA PHE A 143 -8.40 2.02 -8.44
C PHE A 143 -9.00 2.65 -9.72
N ASP A 144 -10.06 2.06 -10.27
CA ASP A 144 -10.81 2.57 -11.44
C ASP A 144 -11.66 3.80 -11.12
N ARG A 145 -11.81 4.15 -9.85
CA ARG A 145 -12.55 5.31 -9.36
C ARG A 145 -11.68 6.33 -8.66
N LEU A 146 -10.36 6.22 -8.81
CA LEU A 146 -9.48 7.30 -8.39
C LEU A 146 -9.81 8.54 -9.24
N PRO A 147 -9.87 9.72 -8.59
CA PRO A 147 -10.18 10.99 -9.27
C PRO A 147 -9.14 11.37 -10.32
#